data_AF-A3J603-F1
#
_entry.id   AF-A3J603-F1
#
_cell.length_a   1.000
_cell.length_b   1.000
_cell.length_c   1.000
_cell.angle_alpha   90.00
_cell.angle_beta   90.00
_cell.angle_gamma   90.00
#
_symmetry.space_group_name_H-M   'P 1'
#
loop_
_entity.id
_entity.type
_entity.pdbx_description
1 polymer ?
#
loop_
_entity_poly.entity_id
_entity_poly.type
_entity_poly.pdbx_seq_one_letter_code
_entity_poly.pdbx_strand_id
1 'polypeptide(L)'
;MKKLLTICLIMATIFTVNAQDKKPTKEETVAFINRTTALTVGKIFYGSTTTEAKFNYDSYFYSQTFNAFLSTTKKYSGILWETMVPDQIQILNERDIDIIEIGIPFTKIIKFESTSTGSDSKTEYNNWLRIIIPKEKFESIKKACLRLSEIAKEENKDPFQD
;
A
#
# COMPACT_ATOMS: atom_id res chain seq x y z
N MET A 1 -43.87 -21.55 23.10
CA MET A 1 -42.80 -20.52 23.05
C MET A 1 -41.39 -21.06 22.79
N LYS A 2 -41.17 -22.39 22.61
CA LYS A 2 -39.83 -22.94 22.32
C LYS A 2 -39.41 -22.89 20.84
N LYS A 3 -40.37 -22.83 19.91
CA LYS A 3 -40.12 -22.89 18.45
C LYS A 3 -39.67 -21.56 17.82
N LEU A 4 -39.99 -20.42 18.46
CA LEU A 4 -39.58 -19.10 17.95
C LEU A 4 -38.10 -18.82 18.22
N LEU A 5 -37.61 -19.25 19.40
CA LEU A 5 -36.23 -19.07 19.84
C LEU A 5 -35.23 -19.83 18.96
N THR A 6 -35.64 -20.99 18.42
CA THR A 6 -34.80 -21.80 17.53
C THR A 6 -34.57 -21.14 16.17
N ILE A 7 -35.55 -20.39 15.64
CA ILE A 7 -35.42 -19.71 14.34
C ILE A 7 -34.50 -18.49 14.44
N CYS A 8 -34.58 -17.73 15.53
CA CYS A 8 -33.68 -16.61 15.77
C CYS A 8 -32.20 -17.05 15.91
N LEU A 9 -31.96 -18.22 16.51
CA LEU A 9 -30.60 -18.76 16.65
C LEU A 9 -30.00 -19.17 15.29
N ILE A 10 -30.82 -19.75 14.40
CA ILE A 10 -30.37 -20.18 13.06
C ILE A 10 -30.05 -18.97 12.17
N MET A 11 -30.87 -17.91 12.22
CA MET A 11 -30.55 -16.68 11.47
C MET A 11 -29.27 -16.01 11.98
N ALA A 12 -29.06 -15.96 13.31
CA ALA A 12 -27.84 -15.39 13.88
C ALA A 12 -26.58 -16.15 13.42
N THR A 13 -26.64 -17.48 13.31
CA THR A 13 -25.51 -18.28 12.81
C THR A 13 -25.21 -18.08 11.32
N ILE A 14 -26.23 -17.83 10.49
CA ILE A 14 -26.03 -17.60 9.04
C ILE A 14 -25.36 -16.24 8.78
N PHE A 15 -25.67 -15.23 9.60
CA PHE A 15 -25.01 -13.92 9.50
C PHE A 15 -23.60 -13.90 10.08
N THR A 16 -23.29 -14.70 11.10
CA THR A 16 -21.93 -14.80 11.63
C THR A 16 -20.97 -15.54 10.70
N VAL A 17 -21.44 -16.52 9.91
CA VAL A 17 -20.58 -17.28 8.98
C VAL A 17 -20.16 -16.43 7.76
N ASN A 18 -21.01 -15.49 7.31
CA ASN A 18 -20.65 -14.61 6.19
C ASN A 18 -19.71 -13.45 6.57
N ALA A 19 -19.59 -13.10 7.86
CA ALA A 19 -18.73 -12.02 8.33
C ALA A 19 -17.30 -12.46 8.67
N GLN A 20 -17.03 -13.78 8.71
CA GLN A 20 -15.80 -14.31 9.30
C GLN A 20 -14.70 -14.78 8.32
N ASP A 21 -14.95 -14.90 7.00
CA ASP A 21 -13.99 -15.63 6.13
C ASP A 21 -13.61 -15.01 4.78
N LYS A 22 -14.13 -13.84 4.39
CA LYS A 22 -13.72 -13.28 3.08
C LYS A 22 -12.44 -12.47 3.22
N LYS A 23 -11.30 -13.05 2.80
CA LYS A 23 -10.05 -12.30 2.58
C LYS A 23 -10.32 -11.09 1.66
N PRO A 24 -9.74 -9.91 1.92
CA PRO A 24 -9.94 -8.74 1.07
C PRO A 24 -9.56 -9.01 -0.40
N THR A 25 -10.32 -8.45 -1.34
CA THR A 25 -9.99 -8.49 -2.77
C THR A 25 -8.83 -7.57 -3.11
N LYS A 26 -8.32 -7.64 -4.35
CA LYS A 26 -7.28 -6.76 -4.85
C LYS A 26 -7.73 -5.29 -4.79
N GLU A 27 -8.94 -5.02 -5.25
CA GLU A 27 -9.54 -3.68 -5.31
C GLU A 27 -9.73 -3.11 -3.91
N GLU A 28 -10.24 -3.92 -2.98
CA GLU A 28 -10.42 -3.51 -1.58
C GLU A 28 -9.08 -3.20 -0.91
N THR A 29 -8.05 -4.01 -1.18
CA THR A 29 -6.70 -3.84 -0.62
C THR A 29 -6.01 -2.60 -1.20
N VAL A 30 -6.09 -2.38 -2.51
CA VAL A 30 -5.58 -1.17 -3.18
C VAL A 30 -6.32 0.07 -2.66
N ALA A 31 -7.65 0.01 -2.54
CA ALA A 31 -8.43 1.12 -2.01
C ALA A 31 -8.08 1.43 -0.55
N PHE A 32 -7.79 0.42 0.27
CA PHE A 32 -7.31 0.61 1.63
C PHE A 32 -5.95 1.32 1.68
N ILE A 33 -4.97 0.87 0.89
CA ILE A 33 -3.65 1.51 0.83
C ILE A 33 -3.78 2.94 0.34
N ASN A 34 -4.56 3.17 -0.73
CA ASN A 34 -4.76 4.51 -1.30
C ASN A 34 -5.41 5.48 -0.29
N ARG A 35 -6.45 5.04 0.44
CA ARG A 35 -7.04 5.84 1.53
C ARG A 35 -6.03 6.16 2.62
N THR A 36 -5.16 5.20 2.95
CA THR A 36 -4.15 5.38 3.99
C THR A 36 -3.05 6.35 3.56
N THR A 37 -2.56 6.25 2.32
CA THR A 37 -1.56 7.18 1.78
C THR A 37 -2.14 8.57 1.63
N ALA A 38 -3.43 8.71 1.33
CA ALA A 38 -4.11 10.01 1.26
C ALA A 38 -4.13 10.77 2.60
N LEU A 39 -4.04 10.07 3.74
CA LEU A 39 -3.92 10.70 5.06
C LEU A 39 -2.59 11.45 5.26
N THR A 40 -1.61 11.24 4.38
CA THR A 40 -0.34 11.97 4.40
C THR A 40 -0.43 13.35 3.73
N VAL A 41 -1.49 13.62 2.95
CA VAL A 41 -1.66 14.90 2.27
C VAL A 41 -1.85 16.03 3.29
N GLY A 42 -1.12 17.13 3.10
CA GLY A 42 -1.09 18.28 4.00
C GLY A 42 -0.14 18.11 5.19
N LYS A 43 0.49 16.95 5.35
CA LYS A 43 1.46 16.69 6.42
C LYS A 43 2.89 16.89 5.93
N ILE A 44 3.76 17.25 6.87
CA ILE A 44 5.19 17.48 6.61
C ILE A 44 5.93 16.14 6.70
N PHE A 45 6.77 15.90 5.69
CA PHE A 45 7.73 14.80 5.65
C PHE A 45 9.06 15.33 5.11
N TYR A 46 10.13 15.22 5.91
CA TYR A 46 11.44 15.83 5.63
C TYR A 46 11.39 17.33 5.25
N GLY A 47 10.62 18.11 6.01
CA GLY A 47 10.49 19.56 5.78
C GLY A 47 9.74 19.94 4.50
N SER A 48 9.14 18.97 3.80
CA SER A 48 8.29 19.20 2.63
C SER A 48 6.87 18.74 2.92
N THR A 49 5.87 19.50 2.47
CA THR A 49 4.46 19.15 2.65
C THR A 49 4.03 18.22 1.53
N THR A 50 3.48 17.07 1.87
CA THR A 50 2.90 16.17 0.86
C THR A 50 1.64 16.81 0.27
N THR A 51 1.62 16.99 -1.05
CA THR A 51 0.48 17.58 -1.76
C THR A 51 -0.42 16.55 -2.41
N GLU A 52 0.13 15.38 -2.74
CA GLU A 52 -0.62 14.30 -3.37
C GLU A 52 0.04 12.96 -3.06
N ALA A 53 -0.77 11.93 -2.85
CA ALA A 53 -0.33 10.55 -2.78
C ALA A 53 -1.39 9.66 -3.43
N LYS A 54 -0.98 8.83 -4.37
CA LYS A 54 -1.84 7.95 -5.17
C LYS A 54 -1.22 6.58 -5.27
N PHE A 55 -1.97 5.56 -4.89
CA PHE A 55 -1.55 4.17 -4.98
C PHE A 55 -2.46 3.40 -5.93
N ASN A 56 -1.85 2.73 -6.90
CA ASN A 56 -2.47 1.74 -7.76
C ASN A 56 -1.77 0.39 -7.55
N TYR A 57 -2.34 -0.68 -8.12
CA TYR A 57 -1.72 -2.00 -8.01
C TYR A 57 -0.31 -2.04 -8.61
N ASP A 58 -0.05 -1.40 -9.73
CA ASP A 58 1.22 -1.47 -10.46
C ASP A 58 2.15 -0.27 -10.22
N SER A 59 1.69 0.73 -9.47
CA SER A 59 2.37 2.01 -9.35
C SER A 59 2.02 2.76 -8.06
N TYR A 60 2.97 3.57 -7.60
CA TYR A 60 2.76 4.51 -6.51
C TYR A 60 3.33 5.87 -6.90
N PHE A 61 2.57 6.92 -6.63
CA PHE A 61 2.94 8.29 -6.92
C PHE A 61 2.75 9.14 -5.67
N TYR A 62 3.69 10.04 -5.41
CA TYR A 62 3.47 11.12 -4.47
C TYR A 62 4.17 12.40 -4.90
N SER A 63 3.65 13.53 -4.47
CA SER A 63 4.24 14.85 -4.69
C SER A 63 4.37 15.59 -3.38
N GLN A 64 5.41 16.42 -3.28
CA GLN A 64 5.65 17.27 -2.13
C GLN A 64 6.06 18.67 -2.57
N THR A 65 5.77 19.65 -1.73
CA THR A 65 6.23 21.03 -1.88
C THR A 65 7.07 21.43 -0.68
N PHE A 66 8.26 21.98 -0.93
CA PHE A 66 9.10 22.55 0.13
C PHE A 66 8.66 23.98 0.47
N ASN A 67 8.27 24.73 -0.56
CA ASN A 67 7.67 26.06 -0.45
C ASN A 67 6.76 26.29 -1.66
N ALA A 68 6.24 27.51 -1.84
CA ALA A 68 5.33 27.87 -2.92
C ALA A 68 5.92 27.66 -4.35
N PHE A 69 7.24 27.50 -4.49
CA PHE A 69 7.95 27.47 -5.76
C PHE A 69 8.68 26.17 -6.05
N LEU A 70 8.96 25.36 -5.03
CA LEU A 70 9.73 24.13 -5.17
C LEU A 70 8.85 22.92 -4.86
N SER A 71 8.62 22.11 -5.90
CA SER A 71 7.95 20.82 -5.80
C SER A 71 8.83 19.69 -6.30
N THR A 72 8.60 18.52 -5.74
CA THR A 72 9.16 17.26 -6.19
C THR A 72 8.02 16.26 -6.38
N THR A 73 8.04 15.55 -7.50
CA THR A 73 7.18 14.40 -7.74
C THR A 73 8.03 13.14 -7.76
N LYS A 74 7.47 12.06 -7.24
CA LYS A 74 8.11 10.73 -7.24
C LYS A 74 7.10 9.69 -7.69
N LYS A 75 7.52 8.81 -8.57
CA LYS A 75 6.71 7.73 -9.13
C LYS A 75 7.48 6.43 -9.15
N TYR A 76 6.85 5.39 -8.63
CA TYR A 76 7.27 4.00 -8.75
C TYR A 76 6.32 3.29 -9.72
N SER A 77 6.85 2.46 -10.62
CA SER A 77 6.06 1.70 -11.58
C SER A 77 6.71 0.38 -11.96
N GLY A 78 5.93 -0.54 -12.53
CA GLY A 78 6.39 -1.90 -12.82
C GLY A 78 6.47 -2.77 -11.56
N ILE A 79 5.57 -2.53 -10.60
CA ILE A 79 5.53 -3.27 -9.35
C ILE A 79 4.97 -4.67 -9.62
N LEU A 80 5.75 -5.70 -9.28
CA LEU A 80 5.40 -7.11 -9.45
C LEU A 80 5.28 -7.79 -8.08
N TRP A 81 4.06 -7.78 -7.52
CA TRP A 81 3.77 -8.20 -6.14
C TRP A 81 4.13 -9.65 -5.82
N GLU A 82 4.16 -10.53 -6.82
CA GLU A 82 4.61 -11.92 -6.67
C GLU A 82 6.09 -12.02 -6.32
N THR A 83 6.87 -10.96 -6.57
CA THR A 83 8.32 -10.87 -6.31
C THR A 83 8.69 -10.10 -5.05
N MET A 84 7.69 -9.65 -4.28
CA MET A 84 7.91 -8.97 -3.00
C MET A 84 8.63 -9.90 -2.01
N VAL A 85 9.46 -9.32 -1.14
CA VAL A 85 10.18 -10.02 -0.05
C VAL A 85 9.57 -9.61 1.31
N PRO A 86 8.52 -10.32 1.79
CA PRO A 86 7.77 -10.02 3.01
C PRO A 86 8.60 -9.67 4.25
N ASP A 87 9.63 -10.45 4.53
CA ASP A 87 10.36 -10.42 5.79
C ASP A 87 11.29 -9.21 5.91
N GLN A 88 11.48 -8.47 4.82
CA GLN A 88 12.37 -7.31 4.75
C GLN A 88 11.61 -5.98 4.66
N ILE A 89 10.28 -5.98 4.81
CA ILE A 89 9.51 -4.73 4.93
C ILE A 89 9.93 -4.03 6.22
N GLN A 90 10.42 -2.79 6.08
CA GLN A 90 10.98 -2.04 7.19
C GLN A 90 10.66 -0.55 7.10
N ILE A 91 10.76 0.14 8.23
CA ILE A 91 10.67 1.58 8.29
C ILE A 91 12.03 2.15 7.88
N LEU A 92 12.05 2.99 6.84
CA LEU A 92 13.26 3.66 6.34
C LEU A 92 13.50 5.00 7.05
N ASN A 93 12.42 5.64 7.49
CA ASN A 93 12.50 6.90 8.22
C ASN A 93 11.43 7.05 9.30
N GLU A 94 11.86 7.48 10.50
CA GLU A 94 11.00 7.81 11.65
C GLU A 94 11.23 9.23 12.20
N ARG A 95 11.81 10.14 11.41
CA ARG A 95 12.16 11.48 11.91
C ARG A 95 10.93 12.34 12.17
N ASP A 96 9.85 12.12 11.42
CA ASP A 96 8.62 12.86 11.56
C ASP A 96 7.68 12.18 12.58
N ILE A 97 6.92 12.99 13.32
CA ILE A 97 6.12 12.53 14.47
C ILE A 97 4.98 11.60 14.01
N ASP A 98 4.33 11.96 12.91
CA ASP A 98 3.08 11.33 12.46
C ASP A 98 3.23 10.49 11.18
N ILE A 99 4.32 10.67 10.42
CA ILE A 99 4.53 10.05 9.11
C ILE A 99 5.86 9.34 9.07
N ILE A 100 5.87 8.20 8.39
CA ILE A 100 7.06 7.40 8.13
C ILE A 100 7.15 7.09 6.63
N GLU A 101 8.39 6.89 6.17
CA GLU A 101 8.63 6.21 4.89
C GLU A 101 8.95 4.76 5.18
N ILE A 102 8.27 3.85 4.48
CA ILE A 102 8.52 2.43 4.58
C ILE A 102 9.08 1.90 3.28
N GLY A 103 10.00 0.95 3.40
CA GLY A 103 10.62 0.26 2.29
C GLY A 103 10.00 -1.10 2.11
N ILE A 104 9.50 -1.38 0.92
CA ILE A 104 8.96 -2.68 0.52
C ILE A 104 9.90 -3.24 -0.54
N PRO A 105 10.71 -4.25 -0.20
CA PRO A 105 11.69 -4.82 -1.12
C PRO A 105 11.08 -5.86 -2.05
N PHE A 106 11.65 -5.94 -3.25
CA PHE A 106 11.30 -6.87 -4.31
C PHE A 106 12.56 -7.56 -4.82
N THR A 107 12.42 -8.77 -5.39
CA THR A 107 13.54 -9.43 -6.09
C THR A 107 13.70 -8.92 -7.51
N LYS A 108 12.63 -8.42 -8.14
CA LYS A 108 12.69 -7.73 -9.44
C LYS A 108 12.83 -6.22 -9.28
N ILE A 109 13.44 -5.59 -10.28
CA ILE A 109 13.62 -4.15 -10.34
C ILE A 109 12.29 -3.43 -10.59
N ILE A 110 12.14 -2.27 -9.95
CA ILE A 110 11.05 -1.32 -10.05
C ILE A 110 11.62 -0.04 -10.67
N LYS A 111 10.87 0.56 -11.59
CA LYS A 111 11.23 1.87 -12.16
C LYS A 111 10.86 2.97 -11.17
N PHE A 112 11.83 3.83 -10.85
CA PHE A 112 11.65 5.02 -10.04
C PHE A 112 11.90 6.27 -10.89
N GLU A 113 10.94 7.18 -10.91
CA GLU A 113 11.03 8.46 -11.61
C GLU A 113 10.86 9.59 -10.58
N SER A 114 11.76 10.58 -10.64
CA SER A 114 11.65 11.78 -9.82
C SER A 114 11.84 13.03 -10.65
N THR A 115 10.94 13.99 -10.50
CA THR A 115 11.03 15.29 -11.15
C THR A 115 11.00 16.37 -10.08
N SER A 116 11.88 17.35 -10.17
CA SER A 116 11.86 18.53 -9.30
C SER A 116 11.70 19.79 -10.13
N THR A 117 11.09 20.83 -9.57
CA THR A 117 10.91 22.10 -10.28
C THR A 117 12.26 22.64 -10.78
N GLY A 118 12.34 22.96 -12.08
CA GLY A 118 13.56 23.49 -12.70
C GLY A 118 14.69 22.47 -12.88
N SER A 119 14.40 21.17 -12.76
CA SER A 119 15.36 20.08 -13.01
C SER A 119 14.80 19.05 -13.99
N ASP A 120 15.68 18.39 -14.72
CA ASP A 120 15.31 17.26 -15.57
C ASP A 120 14.77 16.10 -14.74
N SER A 121 13.88 15.31 -15.35
CA SER A 121 13.41 14.07 -14.76
C SER A 121 14.56 13.08 -14.62
N LYS A 122 14.72 12.53 -13.42
CA LYS A 122 15.66 11.44 -13.15
C LYS A 122 14.91 10.11 -13.15
N THR A 123 15.38 9.14 -13.92
CA THR A 123 14.91 7.76 -13.90
C THR A 123 15.98 6.86 -13.29
N GLU A 124 15.60 6.04 -12.33
CA GLU A 124 16.43 5.01 -11.71
C GLU A 124 15.70 3.67 -11.71
N TYR A 125 16.46 2.59 -11.55
CA TYR A 125 15.92 1.25 -11.36
C TYR A 125 16.49 0.72 -10.05
N ASN A 126 15.61 0.39 -9.12
CA ASN A 126 15.98 -0.16 -7.82
C ASN A 126 14.98 -1.25 -7.44
N ASN A 127 15.22 -1.95 -6.35
CA ASN A 127 14.37 -3.06 -5.93
C ASN A 127 13.53 -2.73 -4.69
N TRP A 128 13.24 -1.45 -4.46
CA TRP A 128 12.49 -0.97 -3.29
C TRP A 128 11.37 -0.03 -3.71
N LEU A 129 10.13 -0.42 -3.43
CA LEU A 129 9.04 0.53 -3.37
C LEU A 129 9.14 1.31 -2.05
N ARG A 130 9.11 2.63 -2.12
CA ARG A 130 9.03 3.48 -0.92
C ARG A 130 7.69 4.17 -0.88
N ILE A 131 6.96 3.99 0.21
CA ILE A 131 5.66 4.63 0.43
C ILE A 131 5.66 5.44 1.72
N ILE A 132 5.06 6.63 1.66
CA ILE A 132 4.82 7.46 2.85
C ILE A 132 3.43 7.14 3.41
N ILE A 133 3.38 6.87 4.72
CA ILE A 133 2.16 6.49 5.42
C ILE A 133 2.13 7.11 6.83
N PRO A 134 0.95 7.24 7.46
CA PRO A 134 0.87 7.54 8.87
C PRO A 134 1.55 6.45 9.72
N LYS A 135 2.29 6.84 10.76
CA LYS A 135 3.10 5.94 11.59
C LYS A 135 2.27 4.81 12.19
N GLU A 136 1.08 5.12 12.69
CA GLU A 136 0.16 4.18 13.33
C GLU A 136 -0.46 3.17 12.35
N LYS A 137 -0.25 3.34 11.04
CA LYS A 137 -0.79 2.45 9.99
C LYS A 137 0.24 1.43 9.49
N PHE A 138 1.47 1.44 9.99
CA PHE A 138 2.55 0.55 9.56
C PHE A 138 2.12 -0.92 9.45
N GLU A 139 1.63 -1.49 10.55
CA GLU A 139 1.25 -2.91 10.60
C GLU A 139 0.07 -3.24 9.66
N SER A 140 -0.88 -2.33 9.52
CA SER A 140 -2.01 -2.53 8.60
C SER A 140 -1.57 -2.46 7.14
N ILE A 141 -0.63 -1.57 6.80
CA ILE A 141 -0.07 -1.47 5.46
C ILE A 141 0.79 -2.69 5.14
N LYS A 142 1.62 -3.15 6.08
CA LYS A 142 2.38 -4.39 5.93
C LYS A 142 1.45 -5.55 5.58
N LYS A 143 0.35 -5.73 6.31
CA LYS A 143 -0.68 -6.76 6.02
C LYS A 143 -1.32 -6.58 4.64
N ALA A 144 -1.61 -5.35 4.23
CA ALA A 144 -2.16 -5.08 2.91
C ALA A 144 -1.17 -5.45 1.78
N CYS A 145 0.12 -5.13 1.93
CA CYS A 145 1.16 -5.53 0.98
C CYS A 145 1.31 -7.06 0.91
N LEU A 146 1.26 -7.76 2.05
CA LEU A 146 1.24 -9.22 2.08
C LEU A 146 0.05 -9.78 1.30
N ARG A 147 -1.14 -9.20 1.49
CA ARG A 147 -2.34 -9.65 0.75
C ARG A 147 -2.20 -9.43 -0.75
N LEU A 148 -1.65 -8.31 -1.21
CA LEU A 148 -1.38 -8.09 -2.65
C LEU A 148 -0.39 -9.12 -3.20
N SER A 149 0.65 -9.46 -2.43
CA SER A 149 1.60 -10.51 -2.81
C SER A 149 0.96 -11.90 -2.89
N GLU A 150 0.08 -12.25 -1.95
CA GLU A 150 -0.69 -13.50 -2.01
C GLU A 150 -1.56 -13.56 -3.28
N ILE A 151 -2.33 -12.50 -3.56
CA ILE A 151 -3.20 -12.42 -4.74
C ILE A 151 -2.38 -12.57 -6.01
N ALA A 152 -1.26 -11.85 -6.13
CA ALA A 152 -0.40 -11.93 -7.31
C ALA A 152 0.16 -13.34 -7.53
N LYS A 153 0.52 -14.04 -6.46
CA LYS A 153 0.98 -15.43 -6.53
C LYS A 153 -0.15 -16.35 -6.93
N GLU A 154 -1.36 -16.19 -6.38
CA GLU A 154 -2.55 -16.97 -6.74
C GLU A 154 -2.90 -16.80 -8.23
N GLU A 155 -2.87 -15.58 -8.75
CA GLU A 155 -3.20 -15.26 -10.15
C GLU A 155 -2.13 -15.71 -11.15
N ASN A 156 -0.86 -15.75 -10.74
CA ASN A 156 0.27 -16.13 -11.60
C ASN A 156 0.68 -17.62 -11.45
N LYS A 157 -0.11 -18.45 -10.76
CA LYS A 157 0.12 -19.90 -10.76
C LYS A 157 -0.05 -20.43 -12.18
N ASP A 158 0.97 -21.13 -12.68
CA ASP A 158 0.83 -21.92 -13.90
C ASP A 158 -0.07 -23.13 -13.60
N PRO A 159 -1.26 -23.25 -14.22
CA PRO A 159 -2.16 -24.37 -13.97
C PRO A 159 -1.62 -25.72 -14.46
N PHE A 160 -0.45 -25.73 -15.12
CA PHE A 160 0.21 -26.93 -15.64
C PHE A 160 1.53 -27.25 -14.92
N GLN A 161 1.91 -26.49 -13.88
CA GLN A 161 3.03 -26.82 -13.01
C GLN A 161 2.52 -27.17 -11.61
N ASP A 162 2.10 -28.43 -11.45
CA ASP A 162 1.97 -29.13 -10.16
C ASP A 162 3.11 -30.15 -10.01
#